data_AF-A0A0N5CES3-F1
#
_entry.id   AF-A0A0N5CES3-F1
#
_cell.length_a   1.000
_cell.length_b   1.000
_cell.length_c   1.000
_cell.angle_alpha   90.00
_cell.angle_beta   90.00
_cell.angle_gamma   90.00
#
_symmetry.space_group_name_H-M   'P 1'
#
loop_
_entity.id
_entity.type
_entity.pdbx_description
1 polymer ?
#
loop_
_entity_poly.entity_id
_entity_poly.type
_entity_poly.pdbx_seq_one_letter_code
_entity_poly.pdbx_strand_id
1 'polypeptide(L)'
;MLFGKRNKEKDHKKGKKILSYSTHRNKPVLGIPLREAVYSNKSHDGILVPVIVRLCIDYVNENGLDSEGIYRISCPKTRLDELEKMANEYGWVHFDEANEAAGLLKRFLRQLPEHILTDQYLDEFDKISSCML
;
A
#
# COMPACT_ATOMS: atom_id res chain seq x y z
N MET A 1 -1.63 66.53 -13.24
CA MET A 1 -0.52 65.76 -13.82
C MET A 1 -0.86 64.28 -13.76
N LEU A 2 -0.75 63.61 -14.91
CA LEU A 2 -1.00 62.18 -15.18
C LEU A 2 0.26 61.35 -14.93
N PHE A 3 0.10 60.02 -15.09
CA PHE A 3 1.07 58.91 -15.20
C PHE A 3 1.44 58.21 -13.88
N GLY A 4 1.32 56.90 -13.70
CA GLY A 4 0.89 55.83 -14.61
C GLY A 4 1.31 54.45 -14.08
N LYS A 5 0.35 53.51 -14.05
CA LYS A 5 0.39 52.03 -14.13
C LYS A 5 1.67 51.26 -13.74
N ARG A 6 1.49 50.19 -12.96
CA ARG A 6 1.69 48.80 -13.44
C ARG A 6 1.13 47.75 -12.45
N ASN A 7 0.16 46.98 -12.93
CA ASN A 7 -0.23 45.67 -12.44
C ASN A 7 0.90 44.65 -12.70
N LYS A 8 1.05 43.67 -11.81
CA LYS A 8 1.57 42.35 -12.17
C LYS A 8 0.70 41.26 -11.53
N GLU A 9 0.35 40.33 -12.41
CA GLU A 9 -0.64 39.29 -12.28
C GLU A 9 0.01 37.97 -11.83
N LYS A 10 -0.76 37.22 -11.00
CA LYS A 10 -0.79 35.76 -10.75
C LYS A 10 0.53 34.98 -10.67
N ASP A 11 0.67 34.25 -9.56
CA ASP A 11 1.10 32.85 -9.63
C ASP A 11 0.36 31.99 -8.60
N HIS A 12 -0.49 31.11 -9.11
CA HIS A 12 -1.17 30.08 -8.34
C HIS A 12 -0.17 28.99 -7.97
N LYS A 13 0.53 29.13 -6.85
CA LYS A 13 1.21 27.99 -6.24
C LYS A 13 0.15 27.13 -5.55
N LYS A 14 -0.36 26.13 -6.31
CA LYS A 14 -1.07 24.96 -5.78
C LYS A 14 -0.14 24.31 -4.75
N GLY A 15 -0.30 24.71 -3.49
CA GLY A 15 0.33 24.04 -2.36
C GLY A 15 -0.12 22.60 -2.39
N LYS A 16 0.84 21.69 -2.59
CA LYS A 16 0.64 20.26 -2.35
C LYS A 16 -0.01 20.14 -0.98
N LYS A 17 -1.25 19.62 -0.93
CA LYS A 17 -1.93 19.30 0.32
C LYS A 17 -1.01 18.35 1.07
N ILE A 18 -0.36 18.84 2.11
CA ILE A 18 0.29 18.01 3.11
C ILE A 18 -0.84 17.19 3.71
N LEU A 19 -0.90 15.91 3.36
CA LEU A 19 -1.85 14.98 3.93
C LEU A 19 -1.51 14.90 5.42
N SER A 20 -2.34 15.52 6.26
CA SER A 20 -2.18 15.49 7.70
C SER A 20 -2.44 14.06 8.17
N TYR A 21 -1.40 13.26 8.32
CA TYR A 21 -1.48 11.95 8.98
C TYR A 21 -1.86 12.20 10.44
N SER A 22 -3.14 12.04 10.78
CA SER A 22 -3.61 12.15 12.16
C SER A 22 -2.81 11.22 13.06
N THR A 23 -2.19 11.78 14.10
CA THR A 23 -1.45 11.10 15.16
C THR A 23 -2.39 10.34 16.11
N HIS A 24 -3.21 9.45 15.56
CA HIS A 24 -3.83 8.40 16.36
C HIS A 24 -2.81 7.26 16.44
N ARG A 25 -2.58 6.72 17.64
CA ARG A 25 -1.86 5.44 17.80
C ARG A 25 -2.62 4.42 16.96
N ASN A 26 -2.18 4.21 15.73
CA ASN A 26 -2.89 3.36 14.81
C ASN A 26 -2.77 1.92 15.32
N LYS A 27 -3.88 1.20 15.26
CA LYS A 27 -3.85 -0.26 15.41
C LYS A 27 -2.95 -0.81 14.30
N PRO A 28 -2.23 -1.91 14.55
CA PRO A 28 -1.43 -2.55 13.50
C PRO A 28 -2.30 -2.84 12.28
N VAL A 29 -1.68 -2.89 11.11
CA VAL A 29 -2.34 -3.16 9.83
C VAL A 29 -2.00 -4.56 9.33
N LEU A 30 -0.75 -5.00 9.52
CA LEU A 30 -0.27 -6.33 9.20
C LEU A 30 -0.45 -7.27 10.41
N GLY A 31 -0.57 -8.57 10.15
CA GLY A 31 -0.64 -9.60 11.20
C GLY A 31 -1.97 -9.68 11.95
N ILE A 32 -3.00 -8.98 11.48
CA ILE A 32 -4.35 -8.97 12.08
C ILE A 32 -5.39 -9.46 11.06
N PRO A 33 -6.60 -9.84 11.50
CA PRO A 33 -7.66 -10.26 10.59
C PRO A 33 -7.94 -9.21 9.51
N LEU A 34 -8.14 -9.63 8.26
CA LEU A 34 -8.31 -8.72 7.11
C LEU A 34 -9.42 -7.69 7.35
N ARG A 35 -10.53 -8.11 7.96
CA ARG A 35 -11.63 -7.23 8.34
C ARG A 35 -11.15 -6.09 9.24
N GLU A 36 -10.33 -6.38 10.24
CA GLU A 36 -9.80 -5.37 11.16
C GLU A 36 -8.81 -4.44 10.45
N ALA A 37 -7.96 -4.97 9.57
CA ALA A 37 -7.02 -4.18 8.78
C ALA A 37 -7.74 -3.17 7.88
N VAL A 38 -8.87 -3.54 7.27
CA VAL A 38 -9.71 -2.63 6.46
C VAL A 38 -10.31 -1.52 7.32
N TYR A 39 -10.76 -1.83 8.54
CA TYR A 39 -11.33 -0.82 9.43
C TYR A 39 -10.29 0.12 10.02
N SER A 40 -9.10 -0.37 10.39
CA SER A 40 -8.03 0.43 10.98
C SER A 40 -7.30 1.29 9.95
N ASN A 41 -7.26 0.85 8.69
CA ASN A 41 -6.47 1.49 7.64
C ASN A 41 -7.29 1.61 6.34
N LYS A 42 -8.47 2.25 6.39
CA LYS A 42 -9.41 2.28 5.27
C LYS A 42 -8.91 3.10 4.07
N SER A 43 -8.98 2.52 2.87
CA SER A 43 -8.70 3.23 1.61
C SER A 43 -9.61 4.43 1.35
N HIS A 44 -9.08 5.47 0.73
CA HIS A 44 -9.79 6.72 0.42
C HIS A 44 -10.70 6.63 -0.81
N ASP A 45 -10.53 5.61 -1.64
CA ASP A 45 -11.31 5.35 -2.87
C ASP A 45 -12.66 4.64 -2.61
N GLY A 46 -12.98 4.37 -1.34
CA GLY A 46 -14.22 3.68 -0.95
C GLY A 46 -14.16 2.16 -1.13
N ILE A 47 -13.04 1.61 -1.61
CA ILE A 47 -12.85 0.18 -1.75
C ILE A 47 -12.48 -0.41 -0.38
N LEU A 48 -13.06 -1.57 -0.04
CA LEU A 48 -12.85 -2.27 1.23
C LEU A 48 -11.51 -3.02 1.25
N VAL A 49 -10.43 -2.26 1.09
CA VAL A 49 -9.05 -2.73 1.19
C VAL A 49 -8.26 -1.81 2.13
N PRO A 50 -7.25 -2.35 2.85
CA PRO A 50 -6.35 -1.49 3.61
C PRO A 50 -5.57 -0.54 2.69
N VAL A 51 -5.32 0.70 3.12
CA VAL A 51 -4.52 1.70 2.38
C VAL A 51 -3.16 1.12 2.02
N ILE A 52 -2.48 0.44 2.94
CA ILE A 52 -1.18 -0.19 2.67
C ILE A 52 -1.24 -1.14 1.47
N VAL A 53 -2.29 -1.94 1.34
CA VAL A 53 -2.47 -2.86 0.20
C VAL A 53 -2.66 -2.08 -1.09
N ARG A 54 -3.50 -1.03 -1.07
CA ARG A 54 -3.70 -0.12 -2.20
C ARG A 54 -2.38 0.51 -2.65
N LEU A 55 -1.58 1.04 -1.72
CA LEU A 55 -0.29 1.66 -2.02
C LEU A 55 0.70 0.69 -2.66
N CYS A 56 0.80 -0.53 -2.16
CA CYS A 56 1.68 -1.52 -2.75
C CYS A 56 1.30 -1.79 -4.21
N ILE A 57 0.00 -1.96 -4.48
CA ILE A 57 -0.50 -2.26 -5.83
C ILE A 57 -0.28 -1.08 -6.76
N ASP A 58 -0.64 0.13 -6.32
CA ASP A 58 -0.50 1.34 -7.13
C ASP A 58 0.97 1.59 -7.47
N TYR A 59 1.87 1.47 -6.50
CA TYR A 59 3.31 1.65 -6.73
C TYR A 59 3.89 0.64 -7.72
N VAL A 60 3.48 -0.64 -7.63
CA VAL A 60 3.92 -1.67 -8.59
C VAL A 60 3.35 -1.40 -9.99
N ASN A 61 2.11 -0.95 -10.10
CA ASN A 61 1.52 -0.60 -11.39
C ASN A 61 2.20 0.62 -12.04
N GLU A 62 2.63 1.58 -11.23
CA GLU A 62 3.27 2.80 -11.73
C GLU A 62 4.76 2.62 -12.03
N ASN A 63 5.48 1.80 -11.24
CA ASN A 63 6.96 1.74 -11.28
C ASN A 63 7.53 0.33 -11.50
N GLY A 64 6.71 -0.72 -11.38
CA GLY A 64 7.15 -2.11 -11.33
C GLY A 64 6.88 -2.94 -12.58
N LEU A 65 6.07 -2.46 -13.52
CA LEU A 65 5.63 -3.26 -14.68
C LEU A 65 6.78 -3.61 -15.64
N ASP A 66 7.75 -2.70 -15.79
CA ASP A 66 8.94 -2.93 -16.61
C ASP A 66 10.13 -3.49 -15.79
N SER A 67 9.94 -3.71 -14.48
CA SER A 67 10.97 -4.27 -13.60
C SER A 67 11.11 -5.78 -13.80
N GLU A 68 12.31 -6.24 -14.18
CA GLU A 68 12.57 -7.67 -14.34
C GLU A 68 12.31 -8.42 -13.03
N GLY A 69 11.50 -9.47 -13.09
CA GLY A 69 11.26 -10.33 -11.95
C GLY A 69 10.50 -9.65 -10.80
N ILE A 70 9.64 -8.65 -11.09
CA ILE A 70 8.67 -8.14 -10.13
C ILE A 70 7.90 -9.30 -9.47
N TYR A 71 7.68 -9.21 -8.15
CA TYR A 71 7.20 -10.30 -7.28
C TYR A 71 8.13 -11.52 -7.10
N ARG A 72 9.08 -11.80 -8.01
CA ARG A 72 10.07 -12.89 -7.88
C ARG A 72 11.29 -12.46 -7.06
N ILE A 73 11.86 -11.30 -7.38
CA ILE A 73 13.03 -10.75 -6.67
C ILE A 73 12.60 -10.26 -5.28
N SER A 74 13.37 -10.62 -4.25
CA SER A 74 13.06 -10.26 -2.86
C SER A 74 13.70 -8.93 -2.47
N CYS A 75 12.91 -8.07 -1.81
CA CYS A 75 13.43 -6.94 -1.04
C CYS A 75 14.35 -7.44 0.09
N PRO A 76 15.42 -6.69 0.43
CA PRO A 76 16.22 -6.97 1.63
C PRO A 76 15.33 -7.11 2.87
N LYS A 77 15.57 -8.14 3.69
CA LYS A 77 14.73 -8.45 4.86
C LYS A 77 14.66 -7.28 5.85
N THR A 78 15.80 -6.64 6.12
CA THR A 78 15.90 -5.49 7.03
C THR A 78 14.99 -4.35 6.58
N ARG A 79 15.04 -4.02 5.29
CA ARG A 79 14.17 -3.00 4.69
C ARG A 79 12.70 -3.39 4.77
N LEU A 80 12.39 -4.65 4.54
CA LEU A 80 11.03 -5.15 4.65
C LEU A 80 10.48 -5.11 6.08
N ASP A 81 11.33 -5.37 7.08
CA ASP A 81 10.98 -5.26 8.50
C ASP A 81 10.73 -3.79 8.90
N GLU A 82 11.52 -2.84 8.36
CA GLU A 82 11.30 -1.39 8.54
C GLU A 82 9.97 -0.92 7.94
N LEU A 83 9.67 -1.35 6.71
CA LEU A 83 8.41 -1.02 6.02
C LEU A 83 7.20 -1.55 6.78
N GLU A 84 7.26 -2.79 7.29
CA GLU A 84 6.21 -3.36 8.13
C GLU A 84 6.02 -2.56 9.43
N LYS A 85 7.12 -2.17 10.10
CA LYS A 85 7.04 -1.33 11.30
C LYS A 85 6.36 -0.01 10.98
N MET A 86 6.76 0.68 9.91
CA MET A 86 6.14 1.95 9.50
C MET A 86 4.67 1.79 9.14
N ALA A 87 4.31 0.72 8.42
CA ALA A 87 2.93 0.41 8.08
C ALA A 87 2.06 0.21 9.33
N ASN A 88 2.56 -0.51 10.33
CA ASN A 88 1.84 -0.76 11.58
C ASN A 88 1.76 0.46 12.49
N GLU A 89 2.80 1.30 12.52
CA GLU A 89 2.87 2.47 13.42
C GLU A 89 2.11 3.68 12.84
N TYR A 90 2.25 3.91 11.53
CA TYR A 90 1.74 5.11 10.87
C TYR A 90 0.56 4.84 9.93
N GLY A 91 0.32 3.58 9.53
CA GLY A 91 -0.71 3.25 8.53
C GLY A 91 -0.32 3.68 7.11
N TRP A 92 0.93 4.05 6.88
CA TRP A 92 1.45 4.53 5.60
C TRP A 92 2.94 4.19 5.45
N VAL A 93 3.41 4.02 4.20
CA VAL A 93 4.82 3.80 3.84
C VAL A 93 5.20 4.51 2.55
N HIS A 94 6.49 4.79 2.36
CA HIS A 94 7.06 5.21 1.09
C HIS A 94 7.96 4.08 0.56
N PHE A 95 7.89 3.82 -0.73
CA PHE A 95 8.71 2.83 -1.41
C PHE A 95 9.73 3.53 -2.27
N ASP A 96 10.96 3.01 -2.28
CA ASP A 96 12.03 3.47 -3.15
C ASP A 96 12.13 2.57 -4.40
N GLU A 97 11.82 1.28 -4.25
CA GLU A 97 11.91 0.28 -5.32
C GLU A 97 10.62 -0.58 -5.42
N ALA A 98 10.30 -1.08 -6.61
CA ALA A 98 9.08 -1.87 -6.82
C ALA A 98 9.10 -3.23 -6.09
N ASN A 99 10.29 -3.80 -5.85
CA ASN A 99 10.49 -5.01 -5.06
C ASN A 99 10.09 -4.83 -3.57
N GLU A 100 10.16 -3.60 -3.03
CA GLU A 100 9.74 -3.25 -1.67
C GLU A 100 8.22 -3.32 -1.56
N ALA A 101 7.51 -2.65 -2.47
CA ALA A 101 6.06 -2.67 -2.56
C ALA A 101 5.52 -4.10 -2.77
N ALA A 102 6.12 -4.84 -3.72
CA ALA A 102 5.80 -6.24 -3.95
C ALA A 102 6.11 -7.13 -2.72
N GLY A 103 7.22 -6.86 -2.05
CA GLY A 103 7.62 -7.56 -0.83
C GLY A 103 6.63 -7.35 0.32
N LEU A 104 6.23 -6.10 0.56
CA LEU A 104 5.33 -5.74 1.64
C LEU A 104 3.92 -6.28 1.38
N LEU A 105 3.45 -6.25 0.13
CA LEU A 105 2.18 -6.86 -0.26
C LEU A 105 2.17 -8.37 0.03
N LYS A 106 3.21 -9.10 -0.40
CA LYS A 106 3.35 -10.54 -0.11
C LYS A 106 3.38 -10.80 1.39
N ARG A 107 4.03 -9.93 2.16
CA ARG A 107 4.14 -10.06 3.61
C ARG A 107 2.80 -9.86 4.30
N PHE A 108 2.04 -8.84 3.90
CA PHE A 108 0.68 -8.61 4.38
C PHE A 108 -0.18 -9.87 4.20
N LEU A 109 -0.22 -10.42 2.98
CA LEU A 109 -1.01 -11.62 2.66
C LEU A 109 -0.59 -12.84 3.48
N ARG A 110 0.73 -13.07 3.63
CA ARG A 110 1.26 -14.22 4.37
C ARG A 110 1.02 -14.15 5.88
N GLN A 111 0.90 -12.94 6.44
CA GLN A 111 0.70 -12.74 7.87
C GLN A 111 -0.78 -12.68 8.27
N LEU A 112 -1.73 -12.79 7.32
CA LEU A 112 -3.14 -12.86 7.66
C LEU A 112 -3.39 -14.09 8.56
N PRO A 113 -4.14 -13.95 9.67
CA PRO A 113 -4.48 -15.08 10.53
C PRO A 113 -5.35 -16.15 9.85
N GLU A 114 -6.12 -15.74 8.84
CA GLU A 114 -6.94 -16.61 7.99
C GLU A 114 -6.43 -16.50 6.55
N HIS A 115 -6.42 -17.62 5.82
CA HIS A 115 -6.01 -17.62 4.42
C HIS A 115 -6.91 -16.70 3.58
N ILE A 116 -6.35 -16.05 2.56
CA ILE A 116 -7.14 -15.14 1.70
C ILE A 116 -8.25 -15.85 0.93
N LEU A 117 -8.07 -17.14 0.64
CA LEU A 117 -9.10 -17.99 0.03
C LEU A 117 -10.12 -18.51 1.06
N THR A 118 -9.94 -18.22 2.35
CA THR A 118 -10.66 -18.81 3.50
C THR A 118 -10.55 -20.34 3.56
N ASP A 119 -10.81 -20.92 4.73
CA ASP A 119 -10.73 -22.38 4.91
C ASP A 119 -11.78 -23.14 4.08
N GLN A 120 -12.84 -22.46 3.65
CA GLN A 120 -13.95 -23.06 2.90
C GLN A 120 -13.56 -23.46 1.48
N TYR A 121 -12.62 -22.74 0.86
CA TYR A 121 -12.26 -22.94 -0.54
C TYR A 121 -10.88 -23.58 -0.73
N LEU A 122 -10.11 -23.78 0.35
CA LEU A 122 -8.79 -24.42 0.27
C LEU A 122 -8.87 -25.86 -0.29
N ASP A 123 -9.77 -26.69 0.23
CA ASP A 123 -9.96 -28.06 -0.24
C ASP A 123 -10.36 -28.14 -1.71
N GLU A 124 -11.17 -27.19 -2.17
CA GLU A 124 -11.61 -27.12 -3.58
C GLU A 124 -10.45 -26.67 -4.48
N PHE A 125 -9.69 -25.67 -4.04
CA PHE A 125 -8.50 -25.19 -4.74
C PHE A 125 -7.44 -26.29 -4.90
N ASP A 126 -7.19 -27.07 -3.84
CA ASP A 126 -6.23 -28.18 -3.87
C ASP A 126 -6.66 -29.32 -4.81
N LYS A 127 -7.96 -29.63 -4.83
CA LYS A 127 -8.55 -30.62 -5.76
C LYS A 127 -8.35 -30.19 -7.22
N ILE A 128 -8.71 -28.95 -7.54
CA ILE A 128 -8.56 -28.42 -8.91
C ILE A 128 -7.08 -28.42 -9.32
N SER A 129 -6.19 -27.99 -8.42
CA SER A 129 -4.75 -27.93 -8.67
C SER A 129 -4.14 -29.32 -8.93
N SER A 130 -4.62 -30.35 -8.24
CA SER A 130 -4.15 -31.73 -8.39
C SER A 130 -4.64 -32.42 -9.66
N CYS A 131 -5.77 -31.97 -10.24
CA CYS A 131 -6.31 -32.52 -11.48
C CYS A 131 -5.68 -31.95 -12.76
N MET A 132 -4.86 -30.90 -12.66
CA MET A 132 -4.14 -30.31 -13.82
C MET A 132 -2.71 -30.85 -14.01
N LEU A 133 -2.30 -31.87 -13.25
CA LEU A 133 -1.08 -32.66 -13.46
C LEU A 133 -1.44 -34.04 -14.01
#